data_AF-A0A949U360-F1
#
_entry.id   AF-A0A949U360-F1
#
_cell.length_a   1.000
_cell.length_b   1.000
_cell.length_c   1.000
_cell.angle_alpha   90.00
_cell.angle_beta   90.00
_cell.angle_gamma   90.00
#
_symmetry.space_group_name_H-M   'P 1'
#
loop_
_entity.id
_entity.type
_entity.pdbx_description
1 polymer ?
#
loop_
_entity_poly.entity_id
_entity_poly.type
_entity_poly.pdbx_seq_one_letter_code
_entity_poly.pdbx_strand_id
1 'polypeptide(L)'
;MNQGEITIKGVPVKANRLESGDVNLLFKVDTYDEKESICRVIVDKQYWKNASIGMTDVNYFVIRGKLKACVNSKGIPFISVEAASVKIFNLPKNENGEIDLNYEIPTGTDEIIDISRIVNDNENLSIKRAKDKAIHYIKNNSKFNKPIVLKKESMIMVSGHDQYAAAQELGISSVPVIYVD
;
A
#
# COMPACT_ATOMS: atom_id res chain seq x y z
N MET A 1 29.99 3.67 1.49
CA MET A 1 29.05 3.61 2.63
C MET A 1 27.75 3.04 2.13
N ASN A 2 27.29 1.91 2.66
CA ASN A 2 25.97 1.35 2.33
C ASN A 2 24.91 2.29 2.90
N GLN A 3 24.26 3.08 2.04
CA GLN A 3 23.09 3.85 2.43
C GLN A 3 21.97 2.86 2.72
N GLY A 4 21.40 2.92 3.94
CA GLY A 4 20.26 2.09 4.29
C GLY A 4 19.04 2.46 3.44
N GLU A 5 18.36 1.46 2.90
CA GLU A 5 17.07 1.63 2.23
C GLU A 5 15.93 1.29 3.18
N ILE A 6 14.82 2.01 3.05
CA ILE A 6 13.58 1.74 3.78
C ILE A 6 12.40 1.72 2.83
N THR A 7 11.38 0.95 3.20
CA THR A 7 10.04 1.04 2.59
C THR A 7 9.10 1.72 3.58
N ILE A 8 8.56 2.87 3.20
CA ILE A 8 7.50 3.57 3.94
C ILE A 8 6.17 3.19 3.32
N LYS A 9 5.20 2.82 4.15
CA LYS A 9 3.86 2.48 3.73
C LYS A 9 2.84 3.28 4.53
N GLY A 10 1.82 3.83 3.89
CA GLY A 10 0.71 4.48 4.58
C GLY A 10 0.17 5.73 3.89
N VAL A 11 -0.61 6.50 4.64
CA VAL A 11 -1.21 7.76 4.18
C VAL A 11 -0.41 8.92 4.78
N PRO A 12 0.06 9.87 3.96
CA PRO A 12 0.72 11.05 4.49
C PRO A 12 -0.30 11.93 5.24
N VAL A 13 0.06 12.40 6.43
CA VAL A 13 -0.77 13.32 7.23
C VAL A 13 -0.75 14.74 6.67
N LYS A 14 0.28 15.08 5.90
CA LYS A 14 0.44 16.39 5.26
C LYS A 14 1.40 16.28 4.08
N ALA A 15 1.21 17.09 3.05
CA ALA A 15 2.28 17.35 2.10
C ALA A 15 2.41 18.83 1.76
N ASN A 16 3.64 19.24 1.45
CA ASN A 16 3.96 20.60 1.05
C ASN A 16 5.00 20.58 -0.07
N ARG A 17 4.91 21.54 -0.97
CA ARG A 17 5.93 21.76 -1.99
C ARG A 17 7.09 22.55 -1.39
N LEU A 18 8.32 22.12 -1.66
CA LEU A 18 9.54 22.82 -1.29
C LEU A 18 9.92 23.85 -2.36
N GLU A 19 10.76 24.82 -1.99
CA GLU A 19 11.27 25.84 -2.93
C GLU A 19 12.04 25.23 -4.11
N SER A 20 12.65 24.05 -3.92
CA SER A 20 13.30 23.26 -4.98
C SER A 20 12.33 22.71 -6.02
N GLY A 21 11.02 22.75 -5.74
CA GLY A 21 9.98 22.12 -6.55
C GLY A 21 9.64 20.69 -6.14
N ASP A 22 10.39 20.10 -5.19
CA ASP A 22 10.14 18.76 -4.65
C ASP A 22 8.93 18.73 -3.71
N VAL A 23 8.46 17.52 -3.41
CA VAL A 23 7.33 17.27 -2.51
C VAL A 23 7.84 16.71 -1.20
N ASN A 24 7.45 17.34 -0.10
CA ASN A 24 7.68 16.80 1.24
C ASN A 24 6.39 16.17 1.76
N LEU A 25 6.34 14.83 1.77
CA LEU A 25 5.27 14.05 2.41
C LEU A 25 5.65 13.78 3.87
N LEU A 26 4.72 14.07 4.77
CA LEU A 26 4.88 13.85 6.21
C LEU A 26 4.06 12.61 6.58
N PHE A 27 4.72 11.60 7.13
CA PHE A 27 4.07 10.42 7.68
C PHE A 27 4.20 10.46 9.20
N LYS A 28 3.10 10.21 9.90
CA LYS A 28 3.12 9.97 11.34
C LYS A 28 3.55 8.52 11.55
N VAL A 29 4.54 8.32 12.40
CA VAL A 29 5.04 7.00 12.78
C VAL A 29 4.73 6.81 14.25
N ASP A 30 3.96 5.76 14.56
CA ASP A 30 3.71 5.38 15.94
C ASP A 30 5.01 4.88 16.56
N THR A 31 5.35 5.40 17.72
CA THR A 31 6.53 4.96 18.48
C THR A 31 6.09 4.26 19.76
N TYR A 32 6.97 3.38 20.27
CA TYR A 32 6.76 2.68 21.54
C TYR A 32 6.58 3.60 22.75
N ASP A 33 7.04 4.86 22.65
CA ASP A 33 7.05 5.81 23.77
C ASP A 33 5.93 6.88 23.67
N GLU A 34 4.88 6.65 22.87
CA GLU A 34 3.77 7.58 22.62
C GLU A 34 4.18 8.96 22.07
N LYS A 35 5.46 9.14 21.71
CA LYS A 35 5.99 10.36 21.11
C LYS A 35 5.75 10.33 19.61
N GLU A 36 5.01 11.31 19.10
CA GLU A 36 4.80 11.45 17.67
C GLU A 36 6.16 11.65 16.96
N SER A 37 6.54 10.67 16.13
CA SER A 37 7.70 10.79 15.25
C SER A 37 7.24 11.06 13.83
N ILE A 38 7.87 12.04 13.19
CA ILE A 38 7.52 12.47 11.84
C ILE A 38 8.60 11.94 10.88
N CYS A 39 8.18 11.14 9.91
CA CYS A 39 9.02 10.76 8.78
C CYS A 39 8.79 11.73 7.63
N ARG A 40 9.85 12.37 7.15
CA ARG A 40 9.82 13.27 5.99
C ARG A 40 10.26 12.51 4.76
N VAL A 41 9.41 12.45 3.75
CA VAL A 41 9.74 11.82 2.47
C VAL A 41 9.82 12.90 1.40
N ILE A 42 11.01 13.05 0.84
CA ILE A 42 11.26 13.96 -0.27
C ILE A 42 11.05 13.17 -1.56
N VAL A 43 10.05 13.58 -2.32
CA VAL A 43 9.71 13.04 -3.63
C VAL A 43 10.13 14.05 -4.69
N ASP A 44 10.96 13.60 -5.63
CA ASP A 44 11.45 14.42 -6.75
C ASP A 44 10.29 15.04 -7.53
N LYS A 45 10.47 16.30 -7.96
CA LYS A 45 9.53 17.05 -8.82
C LYS A 45 8.94 16.23 -9.99
N GLN A 46 9.67 15.27 -10.56
CA GLN A 46 9.17 14.44 -11.68
C GLN A 46 7.95 13.58 -11.29
N TYR A 47 7.83 13.23 -10.00
CA TYR A 47 6.70 12.49 -9.47
C TYR A 47 5.63 13.39 -8.83
N TRP A 48 5.76 14.73 -8.97
CA TRP A 48 4.81 15.71 -8.41
C TRP A 48 3.37 15.43 -8.84
N LYS A 49 3.13 15.20 -10.13
CA LYS A 49 1.77 14.96 -10.64
C LYS A 49 1.13 13.76 -9.94
N ASN A 50 1.89 12.68 -9.76
CA ASN A 50 1.43 11.49 -9.05
C ASN A 50 1.23 11.77 -7.56
N ALA A 51 2.14 12.49 -6.91
CA ALA A 51 2.02 12.86 -5.50
C ALA A 51 0.82 13.78 -5.25
N SER A 52 0.57 14.76 -6.12
CA SER A 52 -0.57 15.69 -6.02
C SER A 52 -1.91 15.00 -6.26
N ILE A 53 -2.02 14.13 -7.28
CA ILE A 53 -3.21 13.27 -7.46
C ILE A 53 -3.38 12.35 -6.24
N GLY A 54 -2.26 11.83 -5.76
CA GLY A 54 -2.11 11.09 -4.51
C GLY A 54 -2.70 11.77 -3.27
N MET A 55 -2.83 13.11 -3.29
CA MET A 55 -3.29 13.91 -2.17
C MET A 55 -4.75 14.39 -2.28
N THR A 56 -5.34 14.36 -3.47
CA THR A 56 -6.74 14.80 -3.66
C THR A 56 -7.74 13.71 -3.28
N ASP A 57 -7.33 12.45 -3.42
CA ASP A 57 -8.07 11.28 -2.98
C ASP A 57 -7.23 10.43 -2.04
N VAL A 58 -7.86 9.46 -1.39
CA VAL A 58 -7.19 8.69 -0.36
C VAL A 58 -6.32 7.62 -1.00
N ASN A 59 -5.02 7.90 -1.03
CA ASN A 59 -4.07 7.05 -1.72
C ASN A 59 -2.97 6.57 -0.77
N TYR A 60 -2.86 5.26 -0.63
CA TYR A 60 -1.85 4.60 0.18
C TYR A 60 -0.53 4.56 -0.57
N PHE A 61 0.47 5.21 0.01
CA PHE A 61 1.80 5.29 -0.58
C PHE A 61 2.63 4.08 -0.17
N VAL A 62 3.33 3.49 -1.12
CA VAL A 62 4.43 2.56 -0.89
C VAL A 62 5.68 3.19 -1.50
N ILE A 63 6.56 3.70 -0.65
CA ILE A 63 7.74 4.48 -1.03
C ILE A 63 8.98 3.71 -0.62
N ARG A 64 9.85 3.42 -1.59
CA ARG A 64 11.21 2.96 -1.31
C ARG A 64 12.15 4.13 -1.46
N GLY A 65 13.07 4.28 -0.51
CA GLY A 65 14.00 5.38 -0.54
C GLY A 65 15.19 5.21 0.37
N LYS A 66 16.13 6.12 0.21
CA LYS A 66 17.38 6.15 0.96
C LYS A 66 17.19 6.92 2.26
N LEU A 67 17.61 6.32 3.37
CA LEU A 67 17.52 6.90 4.70
C LEU A 67 18.59 7.97 4.93
N LYS A 68 18.18 9.06 5.59
CA LYS A 68 19.06 10.10 6.11
C LYS A 68 18.59 10.55 7.50
N ALA A 69 19.43 10.33 8.51
CA ALA A 69 19.20 10.86 9.84
C ALA A 69 19.43 12.38 9.83
N CYS A 70 18.50 13.14 10.40
CA CYS A 70 18.52 14.60 10.41
C CYS A 70 18.18 15.14 11.79
N VAL A 71 18.57 16.39 12.06
CA VAL A 71 18.20 17.14 13.27
C VAL A 71 17.70 18.50 12.82
N ASN A 72 16.57 18.96 13.34
CA ASN A 72 16.04 20.27 12.99
C ASN A 72 16.72 21.40 13.80
N SER A 73 16.39 22.66 13.50
CA SER A 73 16.95 23.82 14.19
C SER A 73 16.67 23.89 15.70
N LYS A 74 15.71 23.10 16.20
CA LYS A 74 15.39 22.99 17.63
C LYS A 74 16.08 21.78 18.31
N GLY A 75 16.98 21.08 17.61
CA GLY A 75 17.65 19.90 18.14
C GLY A 75 16.80 18.62 18.12
N ILE A 76 15.63 18.62 17.48
CA ILE A 76 14.75 17.45 17.43
C ILE A 76 15.19 16.54 16.27
N PRO A 77 15.51 15.26 16.55
CA PRO A 77 15.88 14.31 15.51
C PRO A 77 14.67 13.91 14.67
N PHE A 78 14.90 13.68 13.37
CA PHE A 78 13.90 13.13 12.46
C PHE A 78 14.57 12.31 11.36
N ILE A 79 13.80 11.44 10.71
CA ILE A 79 14.26 10.67 9.56
C ILE A 79 13.77 11.36 8.29
N SER A 80 14.70 11.62 7.38
CA SER A 80 14.39 12.00 6.02
C SER A 80 14.61 10.81 5.10
N VAL A 81 13.70 10.61 4.14
CA VAL A 81 13.81 9.59 3.11
C VAL A 81 13.78 10.26 1.76
N GLU A 82 14.83 10.03 0.97
CA GLU A 82 14.86 10.44 -0.43
C GLU A 82 14.25 9.32 -1.26
N ALA A 83 13.09 9.59 -1.87
CA ALA A 83 12.33 8.57 -2.58
C ALA A 83 13.07 8.12 -3.85
N ALA A 84 13.37 6.83 -3.94
CA ALA A 84 13.90 6.18 -5.15
C ALA A 84 12.76 5.67 -6.05
N SER A 85 11.64 5.24 -5.45
CA SER A 85 10.42 4.84 -6.16
C SER A 85 9.19 5.15 -5.33
N VAL A 86 8.13 5.63 -5.99
CA VAL A 86 6.83 5.90 -5.36
C VAL A 86 5.75 5.11 -6.09
N LYS A 87 5.08 4.22 -5.37
CA LYS A 87 3.84 3.58 -5.83
C LYS A 87 2.67 4.09 -5.01
N ILE A 88 1.57 4.36 -5.68
CA ILE A 88 0.37 4.97 -5.11
C ILE A 88 -0.78 4.02 -5.41
N PHE A 89 -1.49 3.59 -4.37
CA PHE A 89 -2.69 2.77 -4.49
C PHE A 89 -3.90 3.60 -4.10
N ASN A 90 -4.86 3.70 -5.00
CA ASN A 90 -6.13 4.34 -4.71
C ASN A 90 -6.98 3.36 -3.92
N LEU A 91 -7.20 3.62 -2.64
CA LEU A 91 -7.94 2.71 -1.77
C LEU A 91 -9.39 3.15 -1.67
N PRO A 92 -10.35 2.21 -1.72
CA PRO A 92 -11.73 2.53 -1.42
C PRO A 92 -11.86 2.95 0.05
N LYS A 93 -12.78 3.88 0.28
CA LYS A 93 -13.13 4.35 1.62
C LYS A 93 -14.30 3.53 2.15
N ASN A 94 -14.32 3.25 3.45
CA ASN A 94 -15.50 2.76 4.13
C ASN A 94 -16.57 3.87 4.23
N GLU A 95 -17.75 3.52 4.76
CA GLU A 95 -18.87 4.45 4.94
C GLU A 95 -18.52 5.67 5.82
N ASN A 96 -17.49 5.55 6.67
CA ASN A 96 -16.98 6.62 7.53
C ASN A 96 -15.90 7.48 6.85
N GLY A 97 -15.54 7.18 5.59
CA GLY A 97 -14.52 7.91 4.84
C GLY A 97 -13.08 7.48 5.17
N GLU A 98 -12.89 6.42 5.95
CA GLU A 98 -11.58 5.88 6.31
C GLU A 98 -11.12 4.80 5.32
N ILE A 99 -9.81 4.58 5.23
CA ILE A 99 -9.26 3.47 4.45
C ILE A 99 -9.60 2.15 5.13
N ASP A 100 -10.28 1.26 4.41
CA ASP A 100 -10.47 -0.12 4.84
C ASP A 100 -9.35 -1.01 4.29
N LEU A 101 -8.16 -0.94 4.88
CA LEU A 101 -7.01 -1.78 4.52
C LEU A 101 -6.45 -2.44 5.79
N ASN A 102 -7.07 -3.57 6.16
CA ASN A 102 -6.70 -4.35 7.34
C ASN A 102 -5.55 -5.33 7.06
N TYR A 103 -4.80 -5.13 5.97
CA TYR A 103 -3.70 -6.00 5.58
C TYR A 103 -2.56 -5.25 4.89
N GLU A 104 -1.35 -5.81 4.99
CA GLU A 104 -0.18 -5.34 4.29
C GLU A 104 -0.25 -5.69 2.80
N ILE A 105 -0.05 -4.70 1.93
CA ILE A 105 -0.02 -4.91 0.47
C ILE A 105 1.17 -5.81 0.09
N PRO A 106 0.94 -6.96 -0.57
CA PRO A 106 2.01 -7.85 -1.02
C PRO A 106 2.84 -7.21 -2.14
N THR A 107 4.08 -7.67 -2.26
CA THR A 107 4.99 -7.19 -3.32
C THR A 107 4.49 -7.64 -4.70
N GLY A 108 4.65 -6.79 -5.71
CA GLY A 108 4.18 -7.05 -7.08
C GLY A 108 2.71 -6.72 -7.33
N THR A 109 1.98 -6.22 -6.32
CA THR A 109 0.61 -5.71 -6.50
C THR A 109 0.62 -4.53 -7.45
N ASP A 110 -0.16 -4.58 -8.53
CA ASP A 110 -0.39 -3.49 -9.47
C ASP A 110 -1.45 -2.51 -8.97
N GLU A 111 -2.57 -3.04 -8.50
CA GLU A 111 -3.73 -2.26 -8.07
C GLU A 111 -4.41 -2.92 -6.86
N ILE A 112 -5.15 -2.13 -6.08
CA ILE A 112 -6.11 -2.64 -5.11
C ILE A 112 -7.50 -2.37 -5.69
N ILE A 113 -8.30 -3.41 -5.86
CA ILE A 113 -9.64 -3.28 -6.43
C ILE A 113 -10.68 -3.88 -5.50
N ASP A 114 -11.93 -3.45 -5.66
CA ASP A 114 -13.07 -4.11 -5.03
C ASP A 114 -13.21 -5.54 -5.55
N ILE A 115 -13.34 -6.50 -4.63
CA ILE A 115 -13.46 -7.93 -4.92
C ILE A 115 -14.66 -8.25 -5.82
N SER A 116 -15.73 -7.44 -5.76
CA SER A 116 -16.92 -7.56 -6.60
C SER A 116 -16.65 -7.31 -8.09
N ARG A 117 -15.53 -6.64 -8.43
CA ARG A 117 -15.13 -6.39 -9.83
C ARG A 117 -14.45 -7.61 -10.48
N ILE A 118 -14.11 -8.63 -9.70
CA ILE A 118 -13.39 -9.81 -10.19
C ILE A 118 -14.40 -10.81 -10.75
N VAL A 119 -14.12 -11.29 -11.96
CA VAL A 119 -14.90 -12.37 -12.58
C VAL A 119 -14.22 -13.70 -12.26
N ASN A 120 -14.89 -14.51 -11.44
CA ASN A 120 -14.46 -15.89 -11.17
C ASN A 120 -15.20 -16.86 -12.10
N ASP A 121 -14.57 -17.25 -13.19
CA ASP A 121 -15.12 -18.23 -14.16
C ASP A 121 -15.00 -19.70 -13.69
N ASN A 122 -14.29 -19.93 -12.58
CA ASN A 122 -13.98 -21.24 -12.03
C ASN A 122 -14.65 -21.49 -10.66
N GLU A 123 -15.92 -21.12 -10.49
CA GLU A 123 -16.65 -21.29 -9.21
C GLU A 123 -16.71 -22.75 -8.71
N ASN A 124 -16.59 -23.73 -9.63
CA ASN A 124 -16.64 -25.16 -9.30
C ASN A 124 -15.30 -25.77 -8.86
N LEU A 125 -14.23 -24.97 -8.72
CA LEU A 125 -12.92 -25.48 -8.34
C LEU A 125 -12.90 -25.87 -6.85
N SER A 126 -12.60 -27.14 -6.54
CA SER A 126 -12.51 -27.60 -5.14
C SER A 126 -11.25 -27.05 -4.47
N ILE A 127 -11.39 -25.92 -3.78
CA ILE A 127 -10.28 -25.19 -3.14
C ILE A 127 -10.34 -25.19 -1.61
N LYS A 128 -11.22 -25.99 -0.98
CA LYS A 128 -11.48 -25.94 0.47
C LYS A 128 -10.20 -25.92 1.32
N ARG A 129 -9.30 -26.88 1.11
CA ARG A 129 -8.02 -26.95 1.86
C ARG A 129 -7.07 -25.78 1.56
N ALA A 130 -7.05 -25.27 0.34
CA ALA A 130 -6.18 -24.15 -0.05
C ALA A 130 -6.71 -22.83 0.54
N LYS A 131 -8.03 -22.62 0.48
CA LYS A 131 -8.73 -21.52 1.13
C LYS A 131 -8.47 -21.48 2.63
N ASP A 132 -8.63 -22.59 3.34
CA ASP A 132 -8.42 -22.63 4.80
C ASP A 132 -6.97 -22.23 5.17
N LYS A 133 -5.99 -22.65 4.37
CA LYS A 133 -4.59 -22.21 4.52
C LYS A 133 -4.42 -20.71 4.26
N ALA A 134 -5.06 -20.18 3.22
CA ALA A 134 -5.02 -18.75 2.90
C ALA A 134 -5.67 -17.90 4.00
N ILE A 135 -6.83 -18.32 4.53
CA ILE A 135 -7.49 -17.69 5.68
C ILE A 135 -6.54 -17.64 6.89
N HIS A 136 -5.92 -18.78 7.23
CA HIS A 136 -5.00 -18.84 8.35
C HIS A 136 -3.78 -17.92 8.14
N TYR A 137 -3.24 -17.88 6.92
CA TYR A 137 -2.13 -17.01 6.58
C TYR A 137 -2.49 -15.53 6.72
N ILE A 138 -3.64 -15.11 6.18
CA ILE A 138 -4.12 -13.72 6.24
C ILE A 138 -4.36 -13.31 7.68
N LYS A 139 -5.04 -14.13 8.49
CA LYS A 139 -5.30 -13.83 9.90
C LYS A 139 -4.02 -13.67 10.73
N ASN A 140 -3.03 -14.53 10.50
CA ASN A 140 -1.80 -14.52 11.32
C ASN A 140 -0.81 -13.43 10.90
N ASN A 141 -0.76 -13.09 9.61
CA ASN A 141 0.25 -12.16 9.08
C ASN A 141 -0.35 -10.80 8.72
N SER A 142 -1.67 -10.63 8.82
CA SER A 142 -2.41 -9.48 8.30
C SER A 142 -1.96 -9.16 6.88
N LYS A 143 -1.87 -10.17 6.00
CA LYS A 143 -1.25 -10.04 4.68
C LYS A 143 -1.69 -11.14 3.72
N PHE A 144 -1.88 -10.78 2.46
CA PHE A 144 -2.04 -11.74 1.37
C PHE A 144 -0.68 -12.37 1.02
N ASN A 145 -0.64 -13.69 0.82
CA ASN A 145 0.62 -14.35 0.43
C ASN A 145 1.13 -13.83 -0.93
N LYS A 146 0.21 -13.56 -1.86
CA LYS A 146 0.47 -12.98 -3.18
C LYS A 146 -0.76 -12.23 -3.69
N PRO A 147 -0.61 -11.26 -4.61
CA PRO A 147 -1.73 -10.65 -5.30
C PRO A 147 -2.53 -11.69 -6.11
N ILE A 148 -3.81 -11.42 -6.34
CA ILE A 148 -4.67 -12.19 -7.26
C ILE A 148 -4.30 -11.82 -8.70
N VAL A 149 -4.18 -12.81 -9.58
CA VAL A 149 -3.78 -12.56 -10.97
C VAL A 149 -5.02 -12.44 -11.85
N LEU A 150 -5.16 -11.31 -12.53
CA LEU A 150 -6.32 -11.00 -13.38
C LEU A 150 -5.90 -10.70 -14.82
N LYS A 151 -6.74 -11.08 -15.78
CA LYS A 151 -6.68 -10.52 -17.14
C LYS A 151 -7.18 -9.08 -17.10
N LYS A 152 -6.37 -8.13 -17.57
CA LYS A 152 -6.65 -6.70 -17.40
C LYS A 152 -7.96 -6.24 -18.02
N GLU A 153 -8.28 -6.73 -19.21
CA GLU A 153 -9.48 -6.29 -19.94
C GLU A 153 -10.78 -6.93 -19.43
N SER A 154 -10.74 -8.24 -19.14
CA SER A 154 -11.93 -8.99 -18.77
C SER A 154 -12.16 -9.10 -17.26
N MET A 155 -11.16 -8.72 -16.45
CA MET A 155 -11.13 -8.94 -15.00
C MET A 155 -11.33 -10.41 -14.59
N ILE A 156 -11.10 -11.34 -15.52
CA ILE A 156 -11.18 -12.77 -15.26
C ILE A 156 -9.97 -13.19 -14.43
N MET A 157 -10.23 -13.89 -13.33
CA MET A 157 -9.20 -14.44 -12.48
C MET A 157 -8.46 -15.59 -13.15
N VAL A 158 -7.15 -15.44 -13.31
CA VAL A 158 -6.25 -16.46 -13.86
C VAL A 158 -5.66 -17.34 -12.76
N SER A 159 -5.37 -16.74 -11.60
CA SER A 159 -4.90 -17.47 -10.42
C SER A 159 -5.12 -16.71 -9.13
N GLY A 160 -5.00 -17.41 -8.00
CA GLY A 160 -5.25 -16.83 -6.67
C GLY A 160 -6.67 -17.10 -6.13
N HIS A 161 -7.36 -18.12 -6.66
CA HIS A 161 -8.71 -18.52 -6.22
C HIS A 161 -8.80 -18.78 -4.72
N ASP A 162 -7.72 -19.31 -4.11
CA ASP A 162 -7.62 -19.54 -2.66
C ASP A 162 -7.60 -18.22 -1.87
N GLN A 163 -6.83 -17.24 -2.32
CA GLN A 163 -6.76 -15.89 -1.73
C GLN A 163 -8.09 -15.15 -1.93
N TYR A 164 -8.69 -15.27 -3.10
CA TYR A 164 -10.00 -14.70 -3.42
C TYR A 164 -11.09 -15.26 -2.50
N ALA A 165 -11.21 -16.58 -2.41
CA ALA A 165 -12.20 -17.22 -1.54
C ALA A 165 -11.95 -16.92 -0.05
N ALA A 166 -10.69 -16.84 0.37
CA ALA A 166 -10.35 -16.42 1.72
C ALA A 166 -10.76 -14.97 1.99
N ALA A 167 -10.53 -14.05 1.04
CA ALA A 167 -10.95 -12.66 1.17
C ALA A 167 -12.48 -12.53 1.29
N GLN A 168 -13.24 -13.27 0.48
CA GLN A 168 -14.70 -13.32 0.59
C GLN A 168 -15.17 -13.79 1.98
N GLU A 169 -14.59 -14.88 2.49
CA GLU A 169 -14.98 -15.43 3.79
C GLU A 169 -14.57 -14.54 4.97
N LEU A 170 -13.51 -13.75 4.80
CA LEU A 170 -13.06 -12.76 5.78
C LEU A 170 -13.79 -11.42 5.67
N GLY A 171 -14.69 -11.25 4.69
CA GLY A 171 -15.38 -9.98 4.46
C GLY A 171 -14.45 -8.87 3.95
N ILE A 172 -13.32 -9.22 3.33
CA ILE A 172 -12.39 -8.25 2.77
C ILE A 172 -12.94 -7.75 1.43
N SER A 173 -13.37 -6.49 1.43
CA SER A 173 -13.97 -5.80 0.27
C SER A 173 -12.96 -5.50 -0.84
N SER A 174 -11.70 -5.29 -0.46
CA SER A 174 -10.66 -4.75 -1.34
C SER A 174 -9.47 -5.68 -1.38
N VAL A 175 -9.01 -6.08 -2.56
CA VAL A 175 -7.98 -7.10 -2.72
C VAL A 175 -6.82 -6.65 -3.61
N PRO A 176 -5.59 -7.09 -3.32
CA PRO A 176 -4.44 -6.78 -4.15
C PRO A 176 -4.43 -7.64 -5.42
N VAL A 177 -4.23 -7.00 -6.57
CA VAL A 177 -4.20 -7.67 -7.87
C VAL A 177 -2.93 -7.38 -8.65
N ILE A 178 -2.57 -8.29 -9.55
CA ILE A 178 -1.57 -8.10 -10.59
C ILE A 178 -2.21 -8.40 -11.94
N TYR A 179 -1.88 -7.60 -12.95
CA TYR A 179 -2.45 -7.75 -14.28
C TYR A 179 -1.56 -8.61 -15.17
N VAL A 180 -2.20 -9.48 -15.94
CA VAL A 180 -1.59 -10.18 -17.08
C VAL A 180 -2.38 -9.85 -18.35
N ASP A 181 -1.66 -9.88 -19.46
CA ASP A 181 -2.23 -9.75 -20.81
C ASP A 181 -2.87 -11.08 -21.25
#